data_AF-A0A351DN80-F1
#
_entry.id   AF-A0A351DN80-F1
#
_cell.length_a   1.000
_cell.length_b   1.000
_cell.length_c   1.000
_cell.angle_alpha   90.00
_cell.angle_beta   90.00
_cell.angle_gamma   90.00
#
_symmetry.space_group_name_H-M   'P 1'
#
loop_
_entity.id
_entity.type
_entity.pdbx_description
1 polymer ?
#
loop_
_entity_poly.entity_id
_entity_poly.type
_entity_poly.pdbx_seq_one_letter_code
_entity_poly.pdbx_strand_id
1 'polypeptide(L)' 'MTEVVMYTTGICPFCIMAKRIFDDLEVSYREIRVDQ' A
#
# COMPACT_ATOMS: atom_id res chain seq x y z
N MET A 1 -15.86 6.45 6.20
CA MET A 1 -14.66 6.15 5.40
C MET A 1 -14.12 4.81 5.85
N THR A 2 -13.81 3.92 4.92
CA THR A 2 -13.26 2.59 5.22
C THR A 2 -11.74 2.69 5.24
N GLU A 3 -11.11 2.16 6.29
CA GLU A 3 -9.66 2.12 6.38
C GLU A 3 -9.09 1.08 5.40
N VAL A 4 -8.12 1.48 4.59
CA VAL A 4 -7.36 0.58 3.70
C VAL A 4 -6.00 0.31 4.34
N VAL A 5 -5.71 -0.96 4.60
CA VAL A 5 -4.43 -1.41 5.16
C VAL A 5 -3.71 -2.25 4.12
N MET A 6 -2.48 -1.88 3.78
CA MET A 6 -1.65 -2.56 2.80
C MET A 6 -0.46 -3.23 3.50
N TYR A 7 -0.41 -4.56 3.44
CA TYR A 7 0.69 -5.34 3.97
C TYR A 7 1.76 -5.54 2.90
N THR A 8 3.01 -5.19 3.19
CA THR A 8 4.12 -5.18 2.24
C THR A 8 5.34 -5.88 2.78
N THR A 9 6.28 -6.15 1.89
CA THR A 9 7.65 -6.55 2.21
C THR A 9 8.62 -5.46 1.74
N GLY A 10 9.89 -5.52 2.18
CA GLY A 10 10.90 -4.52 1.90
C GLY A 10 11.15 -4.29 0.40
N ILE A 11 11.04 -5.33 -0.43
CA ILE A 11 11.12 -5.23 -1.89
C ILE A 11 9.90 -5.93 -2.48
N CYS A 12 8.91 -5.14 -2.87
CA CYS A 12 7.68 -5.63 -3.46
C CYS A 12 7.27 -4.75 -4.66
N PRO A 13 7.60 -5.13 -5.91
CA PRO A 13 7.27 -4.34 -7.09
C PRO A 13 5.75 -4.20 -7.28
N PHE A 14 4.96 -5.20 -6.88
CA PHE A 14 3.50 -5.13 -6.92
C PHE A 14 2.92 -4.12 -5.94
N CYS A 15 3.52 -4.02 -4.75
CA CYS A 15 3.13 -3.06 -3.73
C CYS A 15 3.36 -1.63 -4.22
N ILE A 16 4.45 -1.38 -4.94
CA ILE A 16 4.72 -0.07 -5.56
C ILE A 16 3.61 0.30 -6.56
N MET A 17 3.20 -0.65 -7.41
CA MET A 17 2.12 -0.39 -8.37
C MET A 17 0.76 -0.17 -7.69
N ALA A 18 0.46 -0.92 -6.62
CA ALA A 18 -0.76 -0.72 -5.85
C ALA A 18 -0.82 0.69 -5.21
N LYS A 19 0.28 1.17 -4.63
CA LYS A 19 0.38 2.54 -4.09
C LYS A 19 0.07 3.58 -5.15
N ARG A 20 0.65 3.45 -6.34
CA ARG A 20 0.38 4.37 -7.45
C ARG A 20 -1.11 4.44 -7.81
N ILE A 21 -1.80 3.31 -7.82
CA ILE A 21 -3.25 3.28 -8.07
C ILE A 21 -4.01 3.98 -6.93
N PHE A 22 -3.61 3.78 -5.68
CA PHE A 22 -4.23 4.47 -4.54
C PHE A 22 -4.00 5.99 -4.59
N ASP A 23 -2.80 6.41 -4.98
CA ASP A 23 -2.45 7.81 -5.16
C ASP A 23 -3.27 8.44 -6.30
N ASP A 24 -3.42 7.75 -7.44
CA ASP A 24 -4.24 8.19 -8.59
C ASP A 24 -5.75 8.29 -8.23
N LEU A 25 -6.21 7.50 -7.26
CA LEU A 25 -7.60 7.48 -6.78
C LEU A 25 -7.82 8.37 -5.55
N GLU A 26 -6.79 9.07 -5.07
CA GLU A 26 -6.82 9.86 -3.82
C GLU A 26 -7.30 9.06 -2.59
N VAL A 27 -6.98 7.76 -2.55
CA VAL A 27 -7.33 6.85 -1.46
C VAL A 27 -6.23 6.87 -0.41
N SER A 28 -6.58 7.23 0.83
CA SER A 28 -5.67 7.08 1.96
C SER A 28 -5.50 5.62 2.35
N TYR A 29 -4.26 5.19 2.55
CA TYR A 29 -3.92 3.84 2.97
C TYR A 29 -2.81 3.85 4.03
N ARG A 30 -2.83 2.84 4.89
CA ARG A 30 -1.77 2.58 5.87
C ARG A 30 -0.91 1.41 5.38
N GLU A 31 0.40 1.61 5.29
CA GLU A 31 1.34 0.56 4.95
C GLU A 31 1.94 -0.12 6.20
N ILE A 32 2.03 -1.45 6.18
CA ILE A 32 2.67 -2.26 7.23
C ILE A 32 3.67 -3.22 6.58
N ARG A 33 4.96 -3.11 6.92
CA ARG A 33 5.94 -4.12 6.51
C ARG A 33 5.85 -5.35 7.41
N VAL A 34 5.70 -6.53 6.81
CA VAL A 34 5.55 -7.81 7.54
C VAL A 34 6.83 -8.63 7.65
N ASP A 35 7.90 -8.22 6.96
CA ASP A 35 9.18 -8.90 6.89
C ASP A 35 10.26 -8.27 7.78
N GLN A 36 9.84 -7.62 8.87
CA GLN A 36 10.72 -7.13 9.93
C GLN A 36 10.79 -8.14 11.08
#